data_AF-A0A419DBA4-F1
#
_entry.id   AF-A0A419DBA4-F1
#
_cell.length_a   1.000
_cell.length_b   1.000
_cell.length_c   1.000
_cell.angle_alpha   90.00
_cell.angle_beta   90.00
_cell.angle_gamma   90.00
#
_symmetry.space_group_name_H-M   'P 1'
#
loop_
_entity.id
_entity.type
_entity.pdbx_description
1 polymer ?
#
loop_
_entity_poly.entity_id
_entity_poly.type
_entity_poly.pdbx_seq_one_letter_code
_entity_poly.pdbx_strand_id
1 'polypeptide(L)'
;MIVILIIICVALVILLLIPKYTMGRIIYAESFVPEFQVYRPLINRDLAGIAVKIKIVYRKLYRVRIFRILKPIFELLPSEYVVSPDKDGLFSFWAYPFDVVTIKIKEHNIRETYTLRHKVRESSPRYVNLFYALAHLVYPKLLHEESIELPTSLGRTCGYAEKTGAFPGEVLKLMVSTSAEKFSLEFLHVGKELRKLESVDNVKGIYQSIKTKYPSVMGCGWKPATTFTIPKNIRSGCYLIKLNGSNKDDSSFIPLIIKPAISNNQIAVIASTNTWHAYNSWGGHNFYINYTSFPSKYILSTQRPLDIYARNPVGKECQITRDHLLVGERFVWSWLEREGFEYDLFEDTDLHYSDVYNQYLKHYKIIIISTHNEYWSYEMINNLREFIKKGGKVLSLSGNTMYKEVTFPNPYQIILDGAYFRYQEFGEETVLGVAHDLRGFKTWAPYKVNQADHWVFEGTNLKKGDVIGQEGLNVSPEGISGASGWETDKLYPDSPRNTVLLAKGANAGDGGADMVIYEDPGGGSVFSVGSITFGGSLLVDDRISRITKNVMNGFLR
;
A
#
# COMPACT_ATOMS: atom_id res chain seq x y z
N MET A 1 -1.88 30.06 14.38
CA MET A 1 -2.43 28.77 14.87
C MET A 1 -1.44 27.61 14.72
N ILE A 2 -0.78 27.43 13.57
CA ILE A 2 0.23 26.38 13.32
C ILE A 2 1.43 26.39 14.30
N VAL A 3 1.98 27.56 14.63
CA VAL A 3 3.10 27.70 15.59
C VAL A 3 2.68 27.30 17.01
N ILE A 4 1.43 27.59 17.39
CA ILE A 4 0.88 27.21 18.70
C ILE A 4 0.70 25.69 18.77
N LEU A 5 0.27 25.04 17.68
CA LEU A 5 0.19 23.58 17.60
C LEU A 5 1.57 22.91 17.72
N ILE A 6 2.59 23.43 17.03
CA ILE A 6 3.96 22.88 17.10
C ILE A 6 4.54 23.00 18.52
N ILE A 7 4.32 24.13 19.19
CA ILE A 7 4.77 24.35 20.57
C ILE A 7 4.03 23.42 21.55
N ILE A 8 2.72 23.24 21.39
CA ILE A 8 1.93 22.28 22.18
C ILE A 8 2.42 20.84 21.93
N CYS A 9 2.79 20.51 20.69
CA CYS A 9 3.31 19.18 20.33
C CYS A 9 4.69 18.90 20.93
N VAL A 10 5.62 19.88 20.91
CA VAL A 10 6.92 19.74 21.58
C VAL A 10 6.76 19.61 23.09
N ALA A 11 5.83 20.35 23.69
CA ALA A 11 5.51 20.24 25.12
C ALA A 11 4.91 18.87 25.48
N LEU A 12 4.03 18.31 24.64
CA LEU A 12 3.44 16.97 24.81
C LEU A 12 4.48 15.85 24.66
N VAL A 13 5.41 15.97 23.72
CA VAL A 13 6.53 15.01 23.55
C VAL A 13 7.45 15.04 24.78
N ILE A 14 7.74 16.23 25.32
CA ILE A 14 8.51 16.37 26.56
C ILE A 14 7.75 15.75 27.75
N LEU A 15 6.44 15.98 27.87
CA LEU A 15 5.59 15.41 28.93
C LEU A 15 5.47 13.88 28.88
N LEU A 16 5.47 13.28 27.68
CA LEU A 16 5.39 11.82 27.50
C LEU A 16 6.72 11.10 27.75
N LEU A 17 7.86 11.80 27.63
CA LEU A 17 9.20 11.23 27.83
C LEU A 17 9.66 11.27 29.30
N ILE A 18 9.18 12.21 30.11
CA ILE A 18 9.63 12.42 31.51
C ILE A 18 9.27 11.25 32.46
N PRO A 19 8.07 10.61 32.40
CA PRO A 19 7.72 9.52 33.32
C PRO A 19 8.51 8.23 33.08
N LYS A 20 8.87 7.94 31.81
CA LYS A 20 9.55 6.69 31.44
C LYS A 20 11.01 6.60 31.88
N TYR A 21 11.69 7.74 32.08
CA TYR A 21 13.09 7.78 32.51
C TYR A 21 13.26 7.97 34.04
N THR A 22 12.17 8.09 34.80
CA THR A 22 12.19 8.25 36.27
C THR A 22 11.69 7.03 37.05
N MET A 23 11.09 6.03 36.39
CA MET A 23 10.59 4.80 37.04
C MET A 23 11.66 3.72 37.25
N GLY A 24 12.76 4.11 37.90
CA GLY A 24 13.64 3.19 38.61
C GLY A 24 13.52 3.44 40.10
N ARG A 25 12.51 2.86 40.75
CA ARG A 25 12.09 3.04 42.16
C ARG A 25 11.50 4.41 42.49
N ILE A 26 10.19 4.47 42.73
CA ILE A 26 9.52 5.17 43.84
C ILE A 26 8.01 4.86 43.77
N ILE A 27 7.47 4.48 44.93
CA ILE A 27 6.10 4.13 45.26
C ILE A 27 5.34 5.43 45.62
N TYR A 28 4.11 5.60 45.12
CA TYR A 28 3.09 6.65 45.45
C TYR A 28 3.56 8.11 45.62
N ALA A 29 3.11 9.02 44.73
CA ALA A 29 2.90 10.43 45.06
C ALA A 29 1.87 11.08 44.12
N GLU A 30 0.95 11.82 44.72
CA GLU A 30 -0.22 12.50 44.13
C GLU A 30 0.14 13.66 43.18
N SER A 31 -0.74 13.91 42.22
CA SER A 31 -1.01 15.20 41.56
C SER A 31 0.16 15.97 40.90
N PHE A 32 0.46 15.66 39.64
CA PHE A 32 1.22 16.58 38.76
C PHE A 32 0.22 17.39 37.89
N VAL A 33 0.03 18.68 38.19
CA VAL A 33 -0.75 19.61 37.35
C VAL A 33 0.16 20.77 36.95
N PRO A 34 0.53 20.92 35.67
CA PRO A 34 1.25 22.10 35.21
C PRO A 34 0.29 23.31 35.14
N GLU A 35 0.68 24.43 35.78
CA GLU A 35 0.01 25.72 35.60
C GLU A 35 0.51 26.41 34.31
N PHE A 36 -0.41 26.76 33.42
CA PHE A 36 -0.14 27.55 32.22
C PHE A 36 -0.71 28.96 32.40
N GLN A 37 0.14 29.99 32.30
CA GLN A 37 -0.31 31.38 32.16
C GLN A 37 0.07 31.91 30.78
N VAL A 38 -0.95 32.22 29.96
CA VAL A 38 -0.80 32.87 28.66
C VAL A 38 -1.10 34.36 28.85
N TYR A 39 -0.11 35.23 28.67
CA TYR A 39 -0.32 36.68 28.72
C TYR A 39 -0.90 37.19 27.39
N ARG A 40 -1.80 38.19 27.45
CA ARG A 40 -2.40 38.84 26.28
C ARG A 40 -1.31 39.45 25.36
N PRO A 41 -1.51 39.43 24.03
CA PRO A 41 -0.57 40.02 23.09
C PRO A 41 -0.54 41.54 23.24
N LEU A 42 0.65 42.10 23.50
CA LEU A 42 0.91 43.53 23.31
C LEU A 42 1.11 43.75 21.81
N ILE A 43 0.10 44.31 21.16
CA ILE A 43 0.20 44.76 19.76
C ILE A 43 0.95 46.09 19.79
N ASN A 44 2.24 46.08 19.45
CA ASN A 44 2.99 47.29 19.17
C ASN A 44 2.93 47.56 17.66
N ARG A 45 2.57 48.78 17.26
CA ARG A 45 2.13 49.08 15.88
C ARG A 45 3.23 49.11 14.82
N ASP A 46 4.50 48.96 15.18
CA ASP A 46 5.61 49.12 14.20
C ASP A 46 6.47 47.87 13.94
N LEU A 47 6.21 46.74 14.61
CA LEU A 47 6.81 45.44 14.27
C LEU A 47 5.79 44.33 14.57
N ALA A 48 5.19 43.76 13.51
CA ALA A 48 4.26 42.64 13.64
C ALA A 48 5.02 41.33 13.92
N GLY A 49 5.35 41.09 15.19
CA GLY A 49 5.90 39.82 15.69
C GLY A 49 5.11 39.32 16.90
N ILE A 50 4.92 38.01 17.02
CA ILE A 50 4.31 37.38 18.20
C ILE A 50 5.43 36.90 19.12
N ALA A 51 5.53 37.46 20.32
CA ALA A 51 6.42 36.95 21.37
C ALA A 51 5.65 36.00 22.29
N VAL A 52 6.10 34.75 22.41
CA VAL A 52 5.55 33.76 23.36
C VAL A 52 6.63 33.43 24.40
N LYS A 53 6.34 33.73 25.67
CA LYS A 53 7.26 33.46 26.79
C LYS A 53 6.76 32.21 27.54
N ILE A 54 7.53 31.13 27.49
CA ILE A 54 7.20 29.88 28.19
C ILE A 54 8.12 29.75 29.40
N LYS A 55 7.54 29.78 30.60
CA LYS A 55 8.27 29.58 31.86
C LYS A 55 8.14 28.12 32.27
N ILE A 56 9.26 27.39 32.34
CA ILE A 56 9.27 26.04 32.90
C ILE A 56 10.20 26.00 34.12
N VAL A 57 9.64 25.66 35.28
CA VAL A 57 10.32 25.71 36.58
C VAL A 57 10.71 24.30 37.00
N TYR A 58 11.99 24.05 37.28
CA TYR A 58 12.49 22.76 37.77
C TYR A 58 13.54 22.95 38.87
N ARG A 59 13.73 21.94 39.75
CA ARG A 59 14.79 21.94 40.79
C ARG A 59 16.19 21.81 40.17
N LYS A 60 17.17 22.52 40.76
CA LYS A 60 18.53 22.82 40.25
C LYS A 60 19.36 21.65 39.68
N LEU A 61 19.14 20.41 40.13
CA LEU A 61 19.92 19.22 39.72
C LEU A 61 19.57 18.66 38.31
N TYR A 62 18.42 19.03 37.74
CA TYR A 62 17.95 18.46 36.46
C TYR A 62 18.40 19.24 35.20
N ARG A 63 19.02 20.41 35.35
CA ARG A 63 19.35 21.34 34.24
C ARG A 63 20.39 20.79 33.24
N VAL A 64 21.41 20.06 33.71
CA VAL A 64 22.57 19.67 32.88
C VAL A 64 22.29 18.42 32.03
N ARG A 65 21.45 17.50 32.50
CA ARG A 65 21.11 16.26 31.78
C ARG A 65 20.11 16.50 30.63
N ILE A 66 19.11 17.34 30.84
CA ILE A 66 18.08 17.63 29.81
C ILE A 66 18.68 18.40 28.64
N PHE A 67 19.60 19.35 28.89
CA PHE A 67 20.26 20.10 27.81
C PHE A 67 21.05 19.18 26.85
N ARG A 68 21.74 18.15 27.36
CA ARG A 68 22.42 17.14 26.53
C ARG A 68 21.47 16.27 25.71
N ILE A 69 20.27 16.01 26.22
CA ILE A 69 19.24 15.19 25.55
C ILE A 69 18.55 15.98 24.43
N LEU A 70 18.32 17.28 24.64
CA LEU A 70 17.61 18.13 23.68
C LEU A 70 18.53 18.79 22.64
N LYS A 71 19.84 18.88 22.90
CA LYS A 71 20.83 19.45 21.98
C LYS A 71 20.75 18.92 20.53
N PRO A 72 20.62 17.61 20.28
CA PRO A 72 20.52 17.08 18.92
C PRO A 72 19.22 17.50 18.20
N ILE A 73 18.14 17.73 18.96
CA ILE A 73 16.85 18.19 18.43
C ILE A 73 16.95 19.67 18.01
N PHE A 74 17.71 20.47 18.76
CA PHE A 74 17.94 21.88 18.45
C PHE A 74 18.89 22.09 17.27
N GLU A 75 19.83 21.18 17.06
CA GLU A 75 20.75 21.19 15.90
C GLU A 75 20.05 20.79 14.57
N LEU A 76 18.80 20.30 14.64
CA LEU A 76 17.97 19.91 13.49
C LEU A 76 16.99 21.02 13.03
N LEU A 77 16.93 22.16 13.73
CA LEU A 77 16.09 23.29 13.34
C LEU A 77 16.77 24.10 12.21
N PRO A 78 16.02 24.61 11.22
CA PRO A 78 16.57 25.50 10.18
C PRO A 78 17.30 26.71 10.78
N SER A 79 18.33 27.23 10.10
CA SER A 79 19.17 28.36 10.59
C SER A 79 18.42 29.67 10.83
N GLU A 80 17.13 29.72 10.49
CA GLU A 80 16.21 30.84 10.61
C GLU A 80 15.63 30.99 12.03
N TYR A 81 15.84 29.99 12.89
CA TYR A 81 15.41 29.98 14.29
C TYR A 81 16.59 30.25 15.23
N VAL A 82 16.57 31.39 15.92
CA VAL A 82 17.61 31.73 16.91
C VAL A 82 17.16 31.28 18.30
N VAL A 83 17.93 30.36 18.90
CA VAL A 83 17.78 29.92 20.29
C VAL A 83 18.89 30.56 21.11
N SER A 84 18.56 31.49 22.01
CA SER A 84 19.50 31.98 23.02
C SER A 84 19.11 31.52 24.42
N PRO A 85 20.05 30.98 25.20
CA PRO A 85 19.81 30.73 26.62
C PRO A 85 19.89 32.06 27.37
N ASP A 86 18.82 32.44 28.08
CA ASP A 86 18.87 33.59 28.97
C ASP A 86 19.54 33.21 30.30
N LYS A 87 20.09 34.19 31.04
CA LYS A 87 20.93 33.98 32.25
C LYS A 87 20.24 33.18 33.36
N ASP A 88 18.91 33.08 33.33
CA ASP A 88 18.10 32.34 34.29
C ASP A 88 17.61 30.96 33.82
N GLY A 89 18.04 30.48 32.65
CA GLY A 89 17.63 29.18 32.10
C GLY A 89 16.24 29.20 31.44
N LEU A 90 15.83 30.35 30.91
CA LEU A 90 14.64 30.53 30.08
C LEU A 90 15.04 30.46 28.59
N PHE A 91 14.21 29.80 27.79
CA PHE A 91 14.35 29.74 26.33
C PHE A 91 13.35 30.72 25.71
N SER A 92 13.86 31.62 24.87
CA SER A 92 13.03 32.55 24.09
C SER A 92 13.13 32.18 22.61
N PHE A 93 11.98 32.13 21.93
CA PHE A 93 11.90 31.79 20.51
C PHE A 93 11.43 33.01 19.72
N TRP A 94 12.11 33.29 18.61
CA TRP A 94 11.73 34.33 17.65
C TRP A 94 11.35 33.66 16.33
N ALA A 95 10.20 34.03 15.78
CA ALA A 95 9.74 33.58 14.46
C ALA A 95 9.24 34.80 13.69
N TYR A 96 9.78 35.03 12.49
CA TYR A 96 9.32 36.06 11.57
C TYR A 96 8.37 35.43 10.55
N PRO A 97 7.12 35.90 10.39
CA PRO A 97 6.31 35.54 9.25
C PRO A 97 6.70 36.45 8.06
N PHE A 98 6.73 35.97 6.81
CA PHE A 98 6.16 36.67 5.63
C PHE A 98 6.45 35.94 4.29
N ASP A 99 5.53 36.20 3.34
CA ASP A 99 5.25 35.60 2.03
C ASP A 99 6.20 35.92 0.84
N VAL A 100 7.49 36.20 1.05
CA VAL A 100 8.43 36.44 -0.07
C VAL A 100 9.82 35.91 0.27
N VAL A 101 10.32 34.93 -0.49
CA VAL A 101 11.73 34.55 -0.42
C VAL A 101 12.53 35.46 -1.36
N THR A 102 13.37 36.32 -0.77
CA THR A 102 14.35 37.12 -1.52
C THR A 102 15.72 36.51 -1.33
N ILE A 103 16.32 36.01 -2.41
CA ILE A 103 17.69 35.48 -2.37
C ILE A 103 18.64 36.60 -2.76
N LYS A 104 19.58 36.93 -1.85
CA LYS A 104 20.70 37.83 -2.13
C LYS A 104 21.98 37.01 -2.10
N ILE A 105 22.58 36.83 -3.26
CA ILE A 105 23.91 36.23 -3.39
C ILE A 105 24.93 37.34 -3.28
N LYS A 106 25.99 37.10 -2.50
CA LYS A 106 27.08 38.05 -2.31
C LYS A 106 28.40 37.32 -2.48
N GLU A 107 28.86 37.24 -3.72
CA GLU A 107 30.25 36.94 -4.03
C GLU A 107 30.94 38.21 -4.54
N HIS A 108 32.25 38.27 -4.33
CA HIS A 108 33.10 39.45 -4.49
C HIS A 108 32.62 40.47 -5.56
N ASN A 109 32.15 41.63 -5.07
CA ASN A 109 31.87 42.87 -5.80
C ASN A 109 30.75 42.94 -6.84
N ILE A 110 29.78 42.03 -6.89
CA ILE A 110 28.51 42.27 -7.65
C ILE A 110 27.29 41.94 -6.77
N ARG A 111 26.25 42.79 -6.81
CA ARG A 111 24.95 42.58 -6.13
C ARG A 111 23.83 42.48 -7.15
N GLU A 112 23.21 41.31 -7.27
CA GLU A 112 21.90 41.15 -7.91
C GLU A 112 20.91 40.51 -6.93
N THR A 113 19.62 40.79 -7.13
CA THR A 113 18.52 40.32 -6.27
C THR A 113 17.45 39.67 -7.14
N TYR A 114 17.10 38.43 -6.81
CA TYR A 114 16.04 37.67 -7.49
C TYR A 114 14.86 37.45 -6.54
N THR A 115 13.64 37.64 -7.04
CA THR A 115 12.38 37.51 -6.29
C THR A 115 11.52 36.43 -6.94
N LEU A 116 11.24 35.35 -6.21
CA LEU A 116 10.30 34.30 -6.62
C LEU A 116 9.01 34.41 -5.80
N ARG A 117 7.86 34.43 -6.49
CA ARG A 117 6.53 34.41 -5.85
C ARG A 117 5.83 33.09 -6.16
N HIS A 118 5.49 32.32 -5.12
CA HIS A 118 4.63 31.14 -5.24
C HIS A 118 3.40 31.31 -4.33
N LYS A 119 2.22 30.98 -4.85
CA LYS A 119 0.93 31.17 -4.16
C LYS A 119 0.52 29.84 -3.54
N VAL A 120 0.75 29.65 -2.24
CA VAL A 120 0.32 28.45 -1.51
C VAL A 120 -1.15 28.60 -1.14
N ARG A 121 -2.01 27.68 -1.59
CA ARG A 121 -3.36 27.51 -1.01
C ARG A 121 -3.22 26.62 0.24
N GLU A 122 -3.77 27.11 1.34
CA GLU A 122 -3.86 26.40 2.63
C GLU A 122 -4.61 25.06 2.47
N SER A 123 -4.20 24.04 3.24
CA SER A 123 -4.67 22.63 3.28
C SER A 123 -3.92 21.60 2.43
N SER A 124 -2.59 21.50 2.56
CA SER A 124 -1.85 20.30 2.10
C SER A 124 -1.40 19.44 3.30
N PRO A 125 -1.70 18.12 3.32
CA PRO A 125 -1.21 17.16 4.32
C PRO A 125 0.32 17.03 4.38
N ARG A 126 1.07 17.63 3.43
CA ARG A 126 2.53 17.53 3.29
C ARG A 126 3.34 17.86 4.55
N TYR A 127 2.79 18.60 5.52
CA TYR A 127 3.50 18.93 6.77
C TYR A 127 3.38 17.87 7.87
N VAL A 128 2.39 16.97 7.79
CA VAL A 128 2.31 15.77 8.64
C VAL A 128 3.43 14.78 8.30
N ASN A 129 3.92 14.82 7.05
CA ASN A 129 4.98 13.93 6.55
C ASN A 129 6.35 14.22 7.19
N LEU A 130 6.63 15.47 7.58
CA LEU A 130 7.87 15.81 8.30
C LEU A 130 7.87 15.30 9.74
N PHE A 131 6.71 15.26 10.39
CA PHE A 131 6.51 14.72 11.75
C PHE A 131 6.77 13.21 11.80
N TYR A 132 6.22 12.45 10.85
CA TYR A 132 6.48 11.01 10.75
C TYR A 132 7.94 10.76 10.36
N ALA A 133 8.48 11.45 9.34
CA ALA A 133 9.87 11.30 8.90
C ALA A 133 10.90 11.52 10.03
N LEU A 134 10.70 12.53 10.89
CA LEU A 134 11.57 12.79 12.03
C LEU A 134 11.42 11.75 13.16
N ALA A 135 10.20 11.26 13.41
CA ALA A 135 10.00 10.12 14.30
C ALA A 135 10.73 8.86 13.77
N HIS A 136 10.72 8.62 12.46
CA HIS A 136 11.37 7.47 11.81
C HIS A 136 12.90 7.45 11.95
N LEU A 137 13.56 8.61 12.04
CA LEU A 137 15.02 8.69 12.23
C LEU A 137 15.47 8.37 13.66
N VAL A 138 14.59 8.57 14.64
CA VAL A 138 14.93 8.52 16.08
C VAL A 138 14.37 7.27 16.76
N TYR A 139 13.19 6.79 16.35
CA TYR A 139 12.49 5.69 17.04
C TYR A 139 13.17 4.31 16.94
N PRO A 140 13.71 3.89 15.78
CA PRO A 140 14.40 2.60 15.67
C PRO A 140 15.66 2.51 16.54
N LYS A 141 16.29 3.66 16.84
CA LYS A 141 17.49 3.74 17.69
C LYS A 141 17.20 3.64 19.19
N LEU A 142 15.92 3.67 19.60
CA LEU A 142 15.49 3.70 21.00
C LEU A 142 14.86 2.38 21.49
N LEU A 143 14.65 1.40 20.60
CA LEU A 143 14.13 0.09 20.97
C LEU A 143 15.28 -0.82 21.40
N HIS A 144 15.44 -1.03 22.71
CA HIS A 144 16.37 -2.01 23.25
C HIS A 144 16.02 -3.44 22.85
N GLU A 145 17.07 -4.20 22.53
CA GLU A 145 17.08 -5.61 22.11
C GLU A 145 16.56 -6.53 23.21
N GLU A 146 15.44 -7.20 22.96
CA GLU A 146 15.03 -8.42 23.66
C GLU A 146 14.29 -9.29 22.65
N SER A 147 14.82 -10.48 22.38
CA SER A 147 14.25 -11.46 21.45
C SER A 147 12.98 -12.07 22.02
N ILE A 148 11.96 -12.25 21.18
CA ILE A 148 10.75 -13.02 21.51
C ILE A 148 10.63 -14.15 20.48
N GLU A 149 10.36 -15.37 20.95
CA GLU A 149 9.89 -16.44 20.07
C GLU A 149 8.42 -16.17 19.71
N LEU A 150 8.16 -15.85 18.45
CA LEU A 150 6.79 -15.74 17.97
C LEU A 150 6.14 -17.13 17.94
N PRO A 151 4.88 -17.29 18.38
CA PRO A 151 4.17 -18.59 18.36
C PRO A 151 4.10 -19.24 16.97
N THR A 152 4.25 -18.46 15.90
CA THR A 152 4.25 -18.94 14.50
C THR A 152 5.59 -19.52 14.04
N SER A 153 6.62 -19.54 14.89
CA SER A 153 7.97 -20.05 14.60
C SER A 153 8.33 -21.37 15.31
N LEU A 154 7.34 -22.25 15.54
CA LEU A 154 7.53 -23.61 16.07
C LEU A 154 8.27 -24.54 15.09
N GLY A 155 9.50 -24.17 14.68
CA GLY A 155 10.39 -24.98 13.84
C GLY A 155 9.93 -25.21 12.40
N ARG A 156 8.82 -24.63 11.97
CA ARG A 156 8.27 -24.83 10.62
C ARG A 156 9.09 -24.15 9.54
N THR A 157 9.15 -24.80 8.38
CA THR A 157 9.81 -24.30 7.18
C THR A 157 9.00 -23.15 6.58
N CYS A 158 9.49 -21.92 6.73
CA CYS A 158 8.92 -20.73 6.12
C CYS A 158 10.00 -19.77 5.64
N GLY A 159 9.62 -18.89 4.71
CA GLY A 159 10.56 -17.97 4.11
C GLY A 159 9.91 -16.85 3.34
N TYR A 160 10.75 -15.96 2.83
CA TYR A 160 10.41 -14.87 1.94
C TYR A 160 11.57 -14.62 0.98
N ALA A 161 11.26 -14.00 -0.15
CA ALA A 161 12.25 -13.55 -1.10
C ALA A 161 12.73 -12.13 -0.74
N GLU A 162 13.94 -11.76 -1.16
CA GLU A 162 14.46 -10.39 -1.01
C GLU A 162 13.55 -9.34 -1.65
N LYS A 163 12.78 -9.72 -2.67
CA LYS A 163 11.81 -8.88 -3.35
C LYS A 163 10.63 -9.73 -3.84
N THR A 164 9.45 -9.10 -3.90
CA THR A 164 8.20 -9.76 -4.33
C THR A 164 8.10 -9.84 -5.87
N GLY A 165 8.93 -9.11 -6.62
CA GLY A 165 9.09 -9.30 -8.06
C GLY A 165 10.52 -9.18 -8.59
N ALA A 166 10.77 -9.85 -9.72
CA ALA A 166 12.08 -9.97 -10.34
C ALA A 166 12.01 -9.99 -11.87
N PHE A 167 13.11 -9.60 -12.52
CA PHE A 167 13.33 -9.70 -13.96
C PHE A 167 14.07 -11.00 -14.33
N PRO A 168 13.92 -11.48 -15.58
CA PRO A 168 14.67 -12.64 -16.06
C PRO A 168 16.18 -12.44 -15.97
N GLY A 169 16.90 -13.48 -15.51
CA GLY A 169 18.34 -13.47 -15.30
C GLY A 169 18.82 -12.90 -13.96
N GLU A 170 17.93 -12.27 -13.16
CA GLU A 170 18.31 -11.79 -11.84
C GLU A 170 18.57 -12.94 -10.86
N VAL A 171 19.46 -12.69 -9.88
CA VAL A 171 19.70 -13.62 -8.78
C VAL A 171 18.86 -13.19 -7.58
N LEU A 172 17.89 -14.01 -7.20
CA LEU A 172 17.01 -13.80 -6.07
C LEU A 172 17.56 -14.48 -4.82
N LYS A 173 17.68 -13.74 -3.72
CA LYS A 173 18.00 -14.33 -2.41
C LYS A 173 16.73 -14.80 -1.73
N LEU A 174 16.78 -16.01 -1.16
CA LEU A 174 15.68 -16.61 -0.40
C LEU A 174 16.07 -16.71 1.07
N MET A 175 15.29 -16.05 1.92
CA MET A 175 15.44 -16.07 3.36
C MET A 175 14.52 -17.16 3.91
N VAL A 176 15.10 -18.26 4.40
CA VAL A 176 14.34 -19.42 4.90
C VAL A 176 14.77 -19.73 6.33
N SER A 177 13.79 -19.95 7.20
CA SER A 177 13.99 -20.51 8.53
C SER A 177 13.31 -21.86 8.60
N THR A 178 14.03 -22.89 9.06
CA THR A 178 13.50 -24.26 9.19
C THR A 178 14.24 -25.02 10.28
N SER A 179 13.54 -25.90 11.00
CA SER A 179 14.17 -26.88 11.90
C SER A 179 14.67 -28.13 11.18
N ALA A 180 14.29 -28.31 9.90
CA ALA A 180 14.78 -29.42 9.09
C ALA A 180 16.28 -29.29 8.84
N GLU A 181 17.02 -30.41 8.86
CA GLU A 181 18.45 -30.40 8.48
C GLU A 181 18.62 -29.99 7.00
N LYS A 182 17.66 -30.39 6.17
CA LYS A 182 17.57 -30.04 4.74
C LYS A 182 16.13 -29.77 4.35
N PHE A 183 15.94 -28.92 3.35
CA PHE A 183 14.65 -28.65 2.73
C PHE A 183 14.79 -28.63 1.21
N SER A 184 13.65 -28.62 0.50
CA SER A 184 13.63 -28.45 -0.96
C SER A 184 12.77 -27.26 -1.38
N LEU A 185 13.01 -26.81 -2.61
CA LEU A 185 12.28 -25.75 -3.30
C LEU A 185 11.60 -26.34 -4.54
N GLU A 186 10.37 -25.95 -4.81
CA GLU A 186 9.71 -26.20 -6.11
C GLU A 186 9.21 -24.88 -6.69
N PHE A 187 9.59 -24.58 -7.92
CA PHE A 187 9.14 -23.39 -8.63
C PHE A 187 7.90 -23.74 -9.46
N LEU A 188 6.78 -23.11 -9.13
CA LEU A 188 5.47 -23.41 -9.71
C LEU A 188 4.92 -22.15 -10.39
N HIS A 189 4.59 -22.24 -11.67
CA HIS A 189 3.84 -21.19 -12.37
C HIS A 189 2.36 -21.21 -11.93
N VAL A 190 1.78 -20.05 -11.66
CA VAL A 190 0.38 -19.87 -11.30
C VAL A 190 -0.38 -19.26 -12.48
N GLY A 191 -1.26 -20.05 -13.08
CA GLY A 191 -2.15 -19.66 -14.17
C GLY A 191 -3.28 -20.66 -14.32
N LYS A 192 -3.75 -20.86 -15.55
CA LYS A 192 -4.73 -21.90 -15.91
C LYS A 192 -4.27 -23.28 -15.48
N GLU A 193 -2.98 -23.57 -15.66
CA GLU A 193 -2.35 -24.80 -15.22
C GLU A 193 -1.23 -24.52 -14.22
N LEU A 194 -1.16 -25.32 -13.16
CA LEU A 194 -0.04 -25.33 -12.24
C LEU A 194 1.12 -26.08 -12.90
N ARG A 195 2.12 -25.36 -13.40
CA ARG A 195 3.29 -25.96 -14.04
C ARG A 195 4.51 -25.89 -13.13
N LYS A 196 5.05 -27.05 -12.75
CA LYS A 196 6.36 -27.13 -12.11
C LYS A 196 7.45 -26.85 -13.13
N LEU A 197 8.32 -25.89 -12.83
CA LEU A 197 9.47 -25.52 -13.68
C LEU A 197 10.74 -26.27 -13.28
N GLU A 198 11.10 -26.15 -12.01
CA GLU A 198 12.37 -26.63 -11.47
C GLU A 198 12.19 -26.98 -10.00
N SER A 199 13.06 -27.86 -9.50
CA SER A 199 13.20 -28.09 -8.06
C SER A 199 14.66 -28.08 -7.66
N VAL A 200 14.91 -27.55 -6.46
CA VAL A 200 16.22 -27.58 -5.82
C VAL A 200 16.07 -28.40 -4.54
N ASP A 201 16.77 -29.53 -4.49
CA ASP A 201 16.71 -30.45 -3.35
C ASP A 201 17.92 -30.29 -2.43
N ASN A 202 17.83 -30.84 -1.22
CA ASN A 202 18.93 -30.93 -0.27
C ASN A 202 19.56 -29.58 0.13
N VAL A 203 18.79 -28.49 0.09
CA VAL A 203 19.25 -27.18 0.58
C VAL A 203 19.45 -27.28 2.08
N LYS A 204 20.62 -26.84 2.57
CA LYS A 204 20.94 -26.87 4.00
C LYS A 204 19.93 -26.03 4.77
N GLY A 205 19.22 -26.66 5.69
CA GLY A 205 18.27 -26.00 6.58
C GLY A 205 18.99 -25.34 7.75
N ILE A 206 18.53 -24.15 8.12
CA ILE A 206 19.03 -23.39 9.25
C ILE A 206 17.82 -22.74 9.94
N TYR A 207 17.69 -22.97 11.24
CA TYR A 207 16.74 -22.22 12.05
C TYR A 207 17.30 -20.83 12.31
N GLN A 208 16.55 -19.80 11.91
CA GLN A 208 16.94 -18.41 12.07
C GLN A 208 16.00 -17.72 13.05
N SER A 209 16.54 -17.33 14.21
CA SER A 209 15.77 -16.60 15.22
C SER A 209 15.49 -15.16 14.79
N ILE A 210 14.35 -14.64 15.24
CA ILE A 210 13.93 -13.26 14.98
C ILE A 210 14.52 -12.36 16.07
N LYS A 211 15.30 -11.35 15.66
CA LYS A 211 16.02 -10.46 16.59
C LYS A 211 15.24 -9.22 17.05
N THR A 212 14.03 -9.04 16.52
CA THR A 212 13.16 -7.88 16.79
C THR A 212 11.86 -8.32 17.43
N LYS A 213 11.29 -7.48 18.32
CA LYS A 213 9.93 -7.66 18.85
C LYS A 213 8.85 -7.40 17.80
N TYR A 214 9.20 -6.77 16.68
CA TYR A 214 8.23 -6.27 15.68
C TYR A 214 8.64 -6.65 14.24
N PRO A 215 8.70 -7.95 13.90
CA PRO A 215 9.14 -8.39 12.57
C PRO A 215 8.16 -8.02 11.46
N SER A 216 6.88 -7.78 11.78
CA SER A 216 5.92 -7.20 10.83
C SER A 216 6.30 -5.79 10.36
N VAL A 217 7.10 -5.05 11.14
CA VAL A 217 7.53 -3.65 10.86
C VAL A 217 8.97 -3.59 10.37
N MET A 218 9.84 -4.36 11.01
CA MET A 218 11.30 -4.29 10.82
C MET A 218 11.82 -5.40 9.89
N GLY A 219 10.97 -6.35 9.52
CA GLY A 219 11.36 -7.58 8.85
C GLY A 219 12.01 -8.60 9.80
N CYS A 220 12.26 -9.80 9.29
CA CYS A 220 12.84 -10.90 10.08
C CYS A 220 14.33 -10.72 10.38
N GLY A 221 15.05 -10.01 9.50
CA GLY A 221 16.52 -9.92 9.56
C GLY A 221 17.24 -11.25 9.30
N TRP A 222 16.56 -12.20 8.65
CA TRP A 222 17.13 -13.49 8.27
C TRP A 222 18.19 -13.32 7.18
N LYS A 223 19.22 -14.16 7.23
CA LYS A 223 20.22 -14.28 6.18
C LYS A 223 19.70 -15.16 5.04
N PRO A 224 20.18 -14.95 3.81
CA PRO A 224 19.86 -15.86 2.70
C PRO A 224 20.26 -17.29 3.04
N ALA A 225 19.32 -18.22 2.92
CA ALA A 225 19.59 -19.66 3.04
C ALA A 225 20.08 -20.23 1.70
N THR A 226 19.61 -19.67 0.59
CA THR A 226 20.04 -19.99 -0.77
C THR A 226 19.74 -18.82 -1.72
N THR A 227 20.23 -18.95 -2.94
CA THR A 227 19.91 -18.05 -4.06
C THR A 227 19.31 -18.85 -5.21
N PHE A 228 18.48 -18.19 -6.01
CA PHE A 228 17.94 -18.75 -7.23
C PHE A 228 18.08 -17.76 -8.39
N THR A 229 18.62 -18.21 -9.52
CA THR A 229 18.72 -17.38 -10.73
C THR A 229 17.45 -17.53 -11.55
N ILE A 230 16.75 -16.43 -11.81
CA ILE A 230 15.56 -16.44 -12.66
C ILE A 230 15.98 -16.86 -14.08
N PRO A 231 15.39 -17.93 -14.66
CA PRO A 231 15.73 -18.35 -16.03
C PRO A 231 15.50 -17.22 -17.02
N LYS A 232 16.44 -17.01 -17.96
CA LYS A 232 16.38 -15.86 -18.89
C LYS A 232 15.19 -15.90 -19.86
N ASN A 233 14.69 -17.09 -20.17
CA ASN A 233 13.57 -17.33 -21.08
C ASN A 233 12.25 -17.61 -20.34
N ILE A 234 12.20 -17.34 -19.03
CA ILE A 234 10.98 -17.50 -18.26
C ILE A 234 9.91 -16.53 -18.77
N ARG A 235 8.66 -16.99 -18.82
CA ARG A 235 7.51 -16.13 -19.15
C ARG A 235 7.21 -15.21 -17.98
N SER A 236 6.82 -13.97 -18.26
CA SER A 236 6.24 -13.10 -17.24
C SER A 236 4.96 -13.73 -16.65
N GLY A 237 4.75 -13.57 -15.34
CA GLY A 237 3.63 -14.19 -14.64
C GLY A 237 3.85 -14.31 -13.14
N CYS A 238 2.88 -14.92 -12.46
CA CYS A 238 2.98 -15.22 -11.04
C CYS A 238 3.58 -16.61 -10.85
N TYR A 239 4.53 -16.71 -9.93
CA TYR A 239 5.18 -17.95 -9.55
C TYR A 239 5.11 -18.13 -8.03
N LEU A 240 5.06 -19.38 -7.60
CA LEU A 240 5.19 -19.76 -6.20
C LEU A 240 6.46 -20.59 -6.04
N ILE A 241 7.26 -20.23 -5.04
CA ILE A 241 8.34 -21.06 -4.55
C ILE A 241 7.79 -21.83 -3.37
N LYS A 242 7.49 -23.11 -3.57
CA LYS A 242 7.06 -24.00 -2.51
C LYS A 242 8.28 -24.48 -1.74
N LEU A 243 8.33 -24.18 -0.45
CA LEU A 243 9.31 -24.72 0.48
C LEU A 243 8.76 -26.02 1.04
N ASN A 244 9.51 -27.12 0.98
CA ASN A 244 9.15 -28.38 1.63
C ASN A 244 10.18 -28.72 2.72
N GLY A 245 9.73 -28.73 3.98
CA GLY A 245 10.52 -29.12 5.15
C GLY A 245 10.60 -30.63 5.38
N SER A 246 10.77 -31.03 6.65
CA SER A 246 10.95 -32.43 7.09
C SER A 246 9.78 -33.36 6.75
N ASN A 247 8.58 -32.81 6.55
CA ASN A 247 7.34 -33.54 6.27
C ASN A 247 6.39 -32.69 5.40
N LYS A 248 5.45 -33.33 4.69
CA LYS A 248 4.56 -32.67 3.70
C LYS A 248 3.69 -31.55 4.30
N ASP A 249 3.35 -31.68 5.58
CA ASP A 249 2.55 -30.68 6.31
C ASP A 249 3.38 -29.46 6.78
N ASP A 250 4.70 -29.52 6.61
CA ASP A 250 5.64 -28.42 6.85
C ASP A 250 6.05 -27.74 5.53
N SER A 251 5.04 -27.41 4.72
CA SER A 251 5.23 -26.66 3.48
C SER A 251 4.67 -25.25 3.58
N SER A 252 5.36 -24.31 2.93
CA SER A 252 4.96 -22.92 2.80
C SER A 252 5.30 -22.40 1.41
N PHE A 253 4.76 -21.23 1.06
CA PHE A 253 4.85 -20.69 -0.27
C PHE A 253 5.36 -19.26 -0.24
N ILE A 254 6.29 -18.94 -1.15
CA ILE A 254 6.75 -17.59 -1.40
C ILE A 254 6.23 -17.18 -2.77
N PRO A 255 5.28 -16.24 -2.88
CA PRO A 255 4.90 -15.70 -4.17
C PRO A 255 5.98 -14.79 -4.75
N LEU A 256 6.09 -14.81 -6.06
CA LEU A 256 7.05 -14.06 -6.84
C LEU A 256 6.41 -13.64 -8.17
N ILE A 257 6.44 -12.34 -8.46
CA ILE A 257 6.04 -11.77 -9.75
C ILE A 257 7.27 -11.75 -10.65
N ILE A 258 7.20 -12.44 -11.79
CA ILE A 258 8.24 -12.35 -12.80
C ILE A 258 7.81 -11.37 -13.87
N LYS A 259 8.59 -10.30 -14.01
CA LYS A 259 8.42 -9.21 -15.00
C LYS A 259 8.94 -9.66 -16.37
N PRO A 260 8.58 -8.98 -17.46
CA PRO A 260 9.16 -9.26 -18.78
C PRO A 260 10.60 -8.72 -18.88
N ALA A 261 11.48 -9.42 -19.60
CA ALA A 261 12.81 -8.88 -19.95
C ALA A 261 12.73 -7.84 -21.08
N ILE A 262 12.01 -8.20 -22.13
CA ILE A 262 11.58 -7.34 -23.25
C ILE A 262 10.17 -7.81 -23.56
N SER A 263 9.22 -6.87 -23.68
CA SER A 263 7.84 -7.23 -23.99
C SER A 263 7.44 -6.79 -25.40
N ASN A 264 6.78 -7.69 -26.12
CA ASN A 264 5.98 -7.38 -27.29
C ASN A 264 4.47 -7.51 -27.00
N ASN A 265 4.10 -7.79 -25.74
CA ASN A 265 2.72 -7.95 -25.32
C ASN A 265 2.03 -6.59 -25.26
N GLN A 266 0.74 -6.58 -25.57
CA GLN A 266 -0.07 -5.36 -25.54
C GLN A 266 -0.80 -5.16 -24.20
N ILE A 267 -0.77 -6.17 -23.33
CA ILE A 267 -1.51 -6.22 -22.06
C ILE A 267 -0.54 -6.35 -20.89
N ALA A 268 -0.64 -5.42 -19.94
CA ALA A 268 -0.03 -5.53 -18.62
C ALA A 268 -1.11 -5.82 -17.58
N VAL A 269 -0.86 -6.76 -16.68
CA VAL A 269 -1.71 -7.07 -15.52
C VAL A 269 -0.98 -6.62 -14.27
N ILE A 270 -1.71 -5.97 -13.36
CA ILE A 270 -1.18 -5.46 -12.10
C ILE A 270 -1.65 -6.37 -10.96
N ALA A 271 -0.70 -7.06 -10.33
CA ALA A 271 -0.94 -7.88 -9.14
C ALA A 271 -1.01 -7.00 -7.89
N SER A 272 -1.90 -7.36 -6.97
CA SER A 272 -2.25 -6.56 -5.78
C SER A 272 -1.27 -6.78 -4.61
N THR A 273 0.02 -6.69 -4.87
CA THR A 273 1.07 -7.04 -3.89
C THR A 273 1.08 -6.15 -2.65
N ASN A 274 0.71 -4.87 -2.77
CA ASN A 274 0.50 -4.00 -1.61
C ASN A 274 -0.64 -4.51 -0.74
N THR A 275 -1.76 -4.91 -1.35
CA THR A 275 -2.89 -5.51 -0.63
C THR A 275 -2.47 -6.83 0.02
N TRP A 276 -1.67 -7.67 -0.63
CA TRP A 276 -1.17 -8.90 -0.01
C TRP A 276 -0.40 -8.61 1.28
N HIS A 277 0.49 -7.62 1.26
CA HIS A 277 1.24 -7.22 2.45
C HIS A 277 0.37 -6.53 3.50
N ALA A 278 -0.61 -5.71 3.09
CA ALA A 278 -1.55 -5.02 3.96
C ALA A 278 -2.40 -5.97 4.82
N TYR A 279 -2.71 -7.16 4.29
CA TYR A 279 -3.47 -8.21 4.97
C TYR A 279 -2.59 -9.30 5.61
N ASN A 280 -1.27 -9.28 5.38
CA ASN A 280 -0.34 -10.27 5.91
C ASN A 280 -0.18 -10.17 7.45
N SER A 281 -0.77 -11.13 8.16
CA SER A 281 -0.74 -11.21 9.63
C SER A 281 0.54 -11.82 10.19
N TRP A 282 1.42 -12.36 9.33
CA TRP A 282 2.67 -12.96 9.77
C TRP A 282 3.52 -11.97 10.55
N GLY A 283 4.05 -12.37 11.70
CA GLY A 283 4.87 -11.48 12.53
C GLY A 283 4.07 -10.61 13.51
N GLY A 284 2.74 -10.80 13.58
CA GLY A 284 1.90 -10.31 14.68
C GLY A 284 0.99 -9.13 14.36
N HIS A 285 1.13 -8.47 13.21
CA HIS A 285 0.16 -7.45 12.79
C HIS A 285 0.16 -7.17 11.28
N ASN A 286 -0.94 -6.55 10.85
CA ASN A 286 -1.22 -6.03 9.51
C ASN A 286 -1.97 -4.68 9.63
N PHE A 287 -2.47 -4.06 8.55
CA PHE A 287 -3.16 -2.75 8.65
C PHE A 287 -4.52 -2.80 9.39
N TYR A 288 -5.09 -3.99 9.57
CA TYR A 288 -6.38 -4.21 10.21
C TYR A 288 -6.25 -4.67 11.66
N ILE A 289 -5.24 -5.49 11.94
CA ILE A 289 -5.09 -6.21 13.21
C ILE A 289 -3.71 -5.96 13.78
N ASN A 290 -3.66 -5.61 15.07
CA ASN A 290 -2.41 -5.48 15.81
C ASN A 290 -2.41 -6.38 17.05
N TYR A 291 -1.76 -7.54 16.96
CA TYR A 291 -1.54 -8.45 18.10
C TYR A 291 -0.22 -8.17 18.83
N THR A 292 0.48 -7.09 18.49
CA THR A 292 1.74 -6.70 19.10
C THR A 292 1.56 -5.47 20.00
N SER A 293 2.51 -5.22 20.91
CA SER A 293 2.59 -3.96 21.66
C SER A 293 3.11 -2.78 20.82
N PHE A 294 3.25 -2.94 19.50
CA PHE A 294 3.78 -1.89 18.64
C PHE A 294 2.78 -0.73 18.56
N PRO A 295 3.22 0.52 18.71
CA PRO A 295 2.32 1.66 18.86
C PRO A 295 1.58 2.06 17.57
N SER A 296 1.95 1.55 16.39
CA SER A 296 1.30 1.92 15.12
C SER A 296 1.10 0.72 14.20
N LYS A 297 -0.15 0.43 13.84
CA LYS A 297 -0.43 -0.61 12.83
C LYS A 297 -0.08 -0.19 11.40
N TYR A 298 0.34 1.07 11.18
CA TYR A 298 0.44 1.70 9.85
C TYR A 298 1.78 1.54 9.15
N ILE A 299 2.65 0.65 9.63
CA ILE A 299 3.95 0.41 9.02
C ILE A 299 4.14 -1.09 8.87
N LEU A 300 4.43 -1.54 7.66
CA LEU A 300 4.65 -2.94 7.36
C LEU A 300 5.97 -3.11 6.60
N SER A 301 6.67 -4.22 6.88
CA SER A 301 7.79 -4.67 6.08
C SER A 301 7.37 -5.77 5.10
N THR A 302 8.00 -5.77 3.92
CA THR A 302 7.93 -6.87 2.96
C THR A 302 8.97 -7.95 3.24
N GLN A 303 9.95 -7.70 4.12
CA GLN A 303 11.03 -8.63 4.48
C GLN A 303 10.59 -9.65 5.54
N ARG A 304 9.47 -10.32 5.26
CA ARG A 304 8.85 -11.32 6.13
C ARG A 304 8.04 -12.33 5.31
N PRO A 305 7.86 -13.57 5.78
CA PRO A 305 6.95 -14.52 5.14
C PRO A 305 5.56 -13.92 4.92
N LEU A 306 4.93 -14.31 3.82
CA LEU A 306 3.61 -13.85 3.43
C LEU A 306 2.56 -14.91 3.83
N ASP A 307 1.80 -14.62 4.88
CA ASP A 307 0.65 -15.44 5.29
C ASP A 307 -0.58 -15.01 4.50
N ILE A 308 -0.74 -15.58 3.31
CA ILE A 308 -1.95 -15.48 2.50
C ILE A 308 -3.00 -16.44 3.06
N TYR A 309 -4.27 -16.04 3.10
CA TYR A 309 -5.36 -16.75 3.80
C TYR A 309 -5.43 -18.27 3.50
N ALA A 310 -4.99 -18.70 2.31
CA ALA A 310 -4.80 -20.10 1.97
C ALA A 310 -3.41 -20.64 2.36
N ARG A 311 -3.37 -21.63 3.26
CA ARG A 311 -2.14 -22.37 3.61
C ARG A 311 -1.47 -23.02 2.39
N ASN A 312 -2.27 -23.45 1.41
CA ASN A 312 -1.79 -23.96 0.14
C ASN A 312 -2.57 -23.26 -1.00
N PRO A 313 -2.04 -22.17 -1.58
CA PRO A 313 -2.75 -21.37 -2.58
C PRO A 313 -3.03 -22.13 -3.89
N VAL A 314 -2.48 -23.33 -4.06
CA VAL A 314 -2.66 -24.21 -5.22
C VAL A 314 -3.34 -25.53 -4.86
N GLY A 315 -3.89 -25.63 -3.66
CA GLY A 315 -4.66 -26.78 -3.20
C GLY A 315 -6.06 -26.84 -3.82
N LYS A 316 -6.72 -28.00 -3.67
CA LYS A 316 -8.10 -28.22 -4.15
C LYS A 316 -9.10 -27.31 -3.44
N GLU A 317 -8.83 -26.97 -2.19
CA GLU A 317 -9.57 -26.03 -1.35
C GLU A 317 -9.58 -24.60 -1.91
N CYS A 318 -8.71 -24.28 -2.87
CA CYS A 318 -8.65 -22.98 -3.52
C CYS A 318 -9.42 -22.93 -4.86
N GLN A 319 -10.09 -24.02 -5.26
CA GLN A 319 -10.96 -24.02 -6.46
C GLN A 319 -12.19 -23.14 -6.27
N ILE A 320 -12.73 -23.12 -5.04
CA ILE A 320 -13.72 -22.16 -4.56
C ILE A 320 -13.11 -21.52 -3.32
N THR A 321 -13.03 -20.19 -3.26
CA THR A 321 -12.20 -19.51 -2.27
C THR A 321 -12.96 -18.42 -1.52
N ARG A 322 -12.50 -18.18 -0.29
CA ARG A 322 -12.83 -17.01 0.53
C ARG A 322 -11.65 -16.04 0.60
N ASP A 323 -10.72 -16.16 -0.33
CA ASP A 323 -9.51 -15.37 -0.43
C ASP A 323 -9.68 -14.36 -1.57
N HIS A 324 -9.48 -13.08 -1.24
CA HIS A 324 -9.51 -11.96 -2.17
C HIS A 324 -8.11 -11.44 -2.52
N LEU A 325 -7.05 -12.15 -2.10
CA LEU A 325 -5.65 -11.86 -2.40
C LEU A 325 -5.20 -12.74 -3.58
N LEU A 326 -4.00 -13.33 -3.52
CA LEU A 326 -3.39 -14.12 -4.59
C LEU A 326 -4.33 -15.19 -5.17
N VAL A 327 -5.04 -15.95 -4.33
CA VAL A 327 -5.93 -17.02 -4.83
C VAL A 327 -7.11 -16.43 -5.62
N GLY A 328 -7.63 -15.29 -5.21
CA GLY A 328 -8.69 -14.59 -5.93
C GLY A 328 -8.20 -14.02 -7.28
N GLU A 329 -6.98 -13.49 -7.32
CA GLU A 329 -6.37 -12.95 -8.56
C GLU A 329 -6.05 -14.04 -9.58
N ARG A 330 -5.75 -15.26 -9.13
CA ARG A 330 -5.50 -16.40 -10.02
C ARG A 330 -6.62 -16.63 -11.02
N PHE A 331 -7.88 -16.35 -10.66
CA PHE A 331 -9.00 -16.56 -11.58
C PHE A 331 -8.93 -15.64 -12.80
N VAL A 332 -8.48 -14.39 -12.62
CA VAL A 332 -8.25 -13.43 -13.71
C VAL A 332 -7.12 -13.93 -14.61
N TRP A 333 -5.99 -14.34 -14.04
CA TRP A 333 -4.86 -14.87 -14.81
C TRP A 333 -5.22 -16.14 -15.58
N SER A 334 -5.93 -17.06 -14.93
CA SER A 334 -6.40 -18.30 -15.55
C SER A 334 -7.38 -18.04 -16.70
N TRP A 335 -8.23 -17.02 -16.55
CA TRP A 335 -9.15 -16.60 -17.60
C TRP A 335 -8.42 -16.03 -18.81
N LEU A 336 -7.44 -15.14 -18.60
CA LEU A 336 -6.62 -14.58 -19.68
C LEU A 336 -5.95 -15.71 -20.48
N GLU A 337 -5.37 -16.70 -19.80
CA GLU A 337 -4.76 -17.86 -20.46
C GLU A 337 -5.77 -18.77 -21.16
N ARG A 338 -6.96 -18.98 -20.57
CA ARG A 338 -8.03 -19.76 -21.21
C ARG A 338 -8.50 -19.11 -22.52
N GLU A 339 -8.64 -17.79 -22.53
CA GLU A 339 -9.10 -17.03 -23.69
C GLU A 339 -8.00 -16.75 -24.72
N GLY A 340 -6.74 -17.04 -24.40
CA GLY A 340 -5.59 -16.89 -25.30
C GLY A 340 -5.02 -15.47 -25.36
N PHE A 341 -5.23 -14.65 -24.31
CA PHE A 341 -4.61 -13.33 -24.22
C PHE A 341 -3.17 -13.44 -23.72
N GLU A 342 -2.22 -12.95 -24.50
CA GLU A 342 -0.83 -12.79 -24.06
C GLU A 342 -0.68 -11.52 -23.22
N TYR A 343 -0.08 -11.66 -22.04
CA TYR A 343 0.08 -10.59 -21.07
C TYR A 343 1.39 -10.72 -20.31
N ASP A 344 1.83 -9.60 -19.74
CA ASP A 344 2.86 -9.56 -18.71
C ASP A 344 2.25 -9.18 -17.36
N LEU A 345 2.89 -9.64 -16.29
CA LEU A 345 2.47 -9.37 -14.92
C LEU A 345 3.49 -8.48 -14.22
N PHE A 346 2.98 -7.44 -13.56
CA PHE A 346 3.73 -6.48 -12.77
C PHE A 346 3.18 -6.41 -11.35
N GLU A 347 4.00 -5.92 -10.43
CA GLU A 347 3.56 -5.55 -9.10
C GLU A 347 2.84 -4.19 -9.18
N ASP A 348 1.86 -3.95 -8.31
CA ASP A 348 1.26 -2.62 -8.16
C ASP A 348 2.29 -1.53 -7.88
N THR A 349 3.33 -1.81 -7.10
CA THR A 349 4.46 -0.88 -6.87
C THR A 349 5.26 -0.53 -8.14
N ASP A 350 5.16 -1.29 -9.23
CA ASP A 350 5.82 -0.92 -10.50
C ASP A 350 5.18 0.31 -11.16
N LEU A 351 3.93 0.63 -10.82
CA LEU A 351 3.30 1.90 -11.19
C LEU A 351 3.86 3.08 -10.38
N HIS A 352 4.47 2.84 -9.21
CA HIS A 352 5.09 3.89 -8.40
C HIS A 352 6.46 4.27 -8.95
N TYR A 353 7.30 3.28 -9.24
CA TYR A 353 8.67 3.50 -9.67
C TYR A 353 8.74 3.98 -11.12
N SER A 354 9.20 5.23 -11.30
CA SER A 354 9.32 5.89 -12.60
C SER A 354 10.07 5.06 -13.63
N ASP A 355 11.05 4.28 -13.19
CA ASP A 355 11.97 3.56 -14.07
C ASP A 355 11.24 2.41 -14.75
N VAL A 356 10.47 1.63 -13.97
CA VAL A 356 9.66 0.53 -14.50
C VAL A 356 8.48 1.06 -15.30
N TYR A 357 7.79 2.10 -14.80
CA TYR A 357 6.70 2.71 -15.53
C TYR A 357 7.13 3.27 -16.90
N ASN A 358 8.25 4.01 -16.92
CA ASN A 358 8.75 4.63 -18.15
C ASN A 358 9.39 3.66 -19.11
N GLN A 359 9.95 2.55 -18.64
CA GLN A 359 10.58 1.56 -19.51
C GLN A 359 9.55 0.55 -20.05
N TYR A 360 8.49 0.25 -19.30
CA TYR A 360 7.55 -0.81 -19.62
C TYR A 360 6.10 -0.33 -19.64
N LEU A 361 5.51 -0.01 -18.48
CA LEU A 361 4.05 0.07 -18.33
C LEU A 361 3.39 1.11 -19.24
N LYS A 362 4.02 2.26 -19.49
CA LYS A 362 3.45 3.30 -20.37
C LYS A 362 3.35 2.90 -21.86
N HIS A 363 3.98 1.79 -22.25
CA HIS A 363 4.03 1.31 -23.64
C HIS A 363 2.97 0.24 -23.96
N TYR A 364 2.29 -0.29 -22.95
CA TYR A 364 1.19 -1.24 -23.17
C TYR A 364 -0.03 -0.52 -23.75
N LYS A 365 -0.91 -1.27 -24.42
CA LYS A 365 -2.22 -0.75 -24.83
C LYS A 365 -3.21 -0.82 -23.67
N ILE A 366 -3.14 -1.90 -22.89
CA ILE A 366 -4.10 -2.21 -21.82
C ILE A 366 -3.36 -2.43 -20.51
N ILE A 367 -3.82 -1.79 -19.44
CA ILE A 367 -3.49 -2.11 -18.05
C ILE A 367 -4.71 -2.74 -17.39
N ILE A 368 -4.56 -3.94 -16.83
CA ILE A 368 -5.60 -4.66 -16.08
C ILE A 368 -5.30 -4.54 -14.58
N ILE A 369 -6.27 -4.06 -13.80
CA ILE A 369 -6.21 -4.03 -12.33
C ILE A 369 -7.03 -5.21 -11.80
N SER A 370 -6.43 -6.07 -10.98
CA SER A 370 -7.01 -7.36 -10.61
C SER A 370 -7.64 -7.37 -9.21
N THR A 371 -8.86 -7.91 -9.11
CA THR A 371 -9.53 -8.41 -7.89
C THR A 371 -9.67 -7.42 -6.73
N HIS A 372 -8.61 -7.15 -5.96
CA HIS A 372 -8.67 -6.31 -4.76
C HIS A 372 -7.39 -5.49 -4.62
N ASN A 373 -7.32 -4.40 -5.38
CA ASN A 373 -6.14 -3.54 -5.47
C ASN A 373 -6.35 -2.25 -4.64
N GLU A 374 -6.34 -2.39 -3.31
CA GLU A 374 -6.81 -1.39 -2.34
C GLU A 374 -5.80 -0.28 -2.02
N TYR A 375 -4.50 -0.60 -2.03
CA TYR A 375 -3.44 0.26 -1.49
C TYR A 375 -2.57 0.87 -2.59
N TRP A 376 -2.65 2.19 -2.75
CA TRP A 376 -2.01 2.94 -3.83
C TRP A 376 -1.20 4.11 -3.30
N SER A 377 -0.13 4.50 -4.00
CA SER A 377 0.52 5.79 -3.79
C SER A 377 0.00 6.84 -4.77
N TYR A 378 0.20 8.12 -4.44
CA TYR A 378 -0.13 9.23 -5.33
C TYR A 378 0.57 9.13 -6.70
N GLU A 379 1.83 8.69 -6.73
CA GLU A 379 2.59 8.46 -7.96
C GLU A 379 1.94 7.38 -8.85
N MET A 380 1.47 6.28 -8.25
CA MET A 380 0.78 5.21 -8.99
C MET A 380 -0.48 5.74 -9.68
N ILE A 381 -1.28 6.55 -8.97
CA ILE A 381 -2.47 7.19 -9.52
C ILE A 381 -2.11 8.14 -10.67
N ASN A 382 -1.09 8.97 -10.48
CA ASN A 382 -0.69 9.92 -11.51
C ASN A 382 -0.19 9.22 -12.78
N ASN A 383 0.59 8.17 -12.64
CA ASN A 383 1.09 7.39 -13.77
C ASN A 383 -0.07 6.69 -14.50
N LEU A 384 -1.04 6.11 -13.78
CA LEU A 384 -2.23 5.52 -14.41
C LEU A 384 -3.08 6.57 -15.15
N ARG A 385 -3.25 7.76 -14.56
CA ARG A 385 -3.98 8.87 -15.19
C ARG A 385 -3.27 9.40 -16.43
N GLU A 386 -1.94 9.52 -16.38
CA GLU A 386 -1.15 9.92 -17.55
C GLU A 386 -1.27 8.88 -18.66
N PHE A 387 -1.22 7.60 -18.32
CA PHE A 387 -1.44 6.49 -19.24
C PHE A 387 -2.80 6.61 -19.94
N ILE A 388 -3.89 6.80 -19.19
CA ILE A 388 -5.24 7.02 -19.75
C ILE A 388 -5.27 8.23 -20.67
N LYS A 389 -4.76 9.39 -20.22
CA LYS A 389 -4.74 10.63 -21.00
C LYS A 389 -3.96 10.53 -22.32
N LYS A 390 -3.03 9.58 -22.42
CA LYS A 390 -2.23 9.32 -23.64
C LYS A 390 -2.82 8.24 -24.54
N GLY A 391 -4.07 7.85 -24.31
CA GLY A 391 -4.76 6.85 -25.13
C GLY A 391 -4.76 5.44 -24.56
N GLY A 392 -4.12 5.23 -23.41
CA GLY A 392 -4.09 3.94 -22.73
C GLY A 392 -5.47 3.48 -22.27
N LYS A 393 -5.67 2.17 -22.25
CA LYS A 393 -6.95 1.54 -21.87
C LYS A 393 -6.81 0.82 -20.53
N VAL A 394 -7.75 1.03 -19.62
CA VAL A 394 -7.73 0.39 -18.29
C VAL A 394 -8.93 -0.53 -18.13
N LEU A 395 -8.65 -1.79 -17.78
CA LEU A 395 -9.66 -2.77 -17.41
C LEU A 395 -9.55 -3.02 -15.89
N SER A 396 -10.43 -2.42 -15.10
CA SER A 396 -10.51 -2.69 -13.67
C SER A 396 -11.45 -3.87 -13.41
N LEU A 397 -10.87 -5.04 -13.17
CA LEU A 397 -11.55 -6.26 -12.72
C LEU A 397 -11.49 -6.38 -11.19
N SER A 398 -11.54 -5.24 -10.51
CA SER A 398 -11.31 -5.08 -9.08
C SER A 398 -12.48 -4.36 -8.40
N GLY A 399 -12.60 -4.54 -7.09
CA GLY A 399 -13.44 -3.73 -6.19
C GLY A 399 -12.62 -3.19 -5.02
N ASN A 400 -13.13 -2.16 -4.34
CA ASN A 400 -12.38 -1.41 -3.32
C ASN A 400 -11.03 -0.90 -3.84
N THR A 401 -11.02 -0.51 -5.11
CA THR A 401 -9.79 -0.20 -5.84
C THR A 401 -9.33 1.20 -5.50
N MET A 402 -8.03 1.42 -5.25
CA MET A 402 -7.48 2.75 -4.94
C MET A 402 -8.10 3.41 -3.69
N TYR A 403 -8.47 2.63 -2.67
CA TYR A 403 -9.17 3.16 -1.49
C TYR A 403 -8.24 3.82 -0.47
N LYS A 404 -7.03 3.27 -0.27
CA LYS A 404 -6.09 3.69 0.79
C LYS A 404 -4.78 4.22 0.23
N GLU A 405 -4.38 5.40 0.72
CA GLU A 405 -3.09 5.99 0.38
C GLU A 405 -1.93 5.36 1.17
N VAL A 406 -0.91 4.91 0.46
CA VAL A 406 0.35 4.40 1.01
C VAL A 406 1.57 5.12 0.46
N THR A 407 2.65 5.07 1.22
CA THR A 407 3.97 5.53 0.80
C THR A 407 5.02 4.43 0.96
N PHE A 408 6.06 4.51 0.12
CA PHE A 408 7.17 3.56 0.07
C PHE A 408 8.49 4.27 0.40
N PRO A 409 8.86 4.44 1.69
CA PRO A 409 10.10 5.12 2.06
C PRO A 409 11.36 4.37 1.58
N ASN A 410 11.21 3.09 1.25
CA ASN A 410 12.19 2.24 0.59
C ASN A 410 11.46 1.01 -0.01
N PRO A 411 12.13 0.17 -0.82
CA PRO A 411 11.50 -1.00 -1.45
C PRO A 411 10.98 -2.07 -0.47
N TYR A 412 11.27 -1.96 0.82
CA TYR A 412 10.98 -2.98 1.83
C TYR A 412 9.92 -2.56 2.84
N GLN A 413 9.37 -1.35 2.72
CA GLN A 413 8.43 -0.79 3.67
C GLN A 413 7.22 -0.16 2.99
N ILE A 414 6.05 -0.44 3.54
CA ILE A 414 4.77 0.15 3.15
C ILE A 414 4.22 0.88 4.37
N ILE A 415 3.93 2.17 4.22
CA ILE A 415 3.34 2.99 5.27
C ILE A 415 1.95 3.44 4.84
N LEU A 416 0.94 3.18 5.67
CA LEU A 416 -0.40 3.73 5.48
C LEU A 416 -0.42 5.19 5.91
N ASP A 417 -0.66 6.11 4.96
CA ASP A 417 -0.71 7.56 5.23
C ASP A 417 -2.04 8.00 5.88
N GLY A 418 -3.02 7.10 5.89
CA GLY A 418 -4.29 7.26 6.62
C GLY A 418 -5.35 8.06 5.88
N ALA A 419 -5.04 8.63 4.72
CA ALA A 419 -6.01 9.29 3.85
C ALA A 419 -6.73 8.29 2.92
N TYR A 420 -8.00 8.58 2.65
CA TYR A 420 -8.76 7.95 1.57
C TYR A 420 -8.59 8.79 0.31
N PHE A 421 -8.32 8.16 -0.83
CA PHE A 421 -8.11 8.91 -2.07
C PHE A 421 -9.31 9.73 -2.49
N ARG A 422 -10.53 9.29 -2.16
CA ARG A 422 -11.76 10.08 -2.34
C ARG A 422 -11.72 11.49 -1.75
N TYR A 423 -10.88 11.75 -0.76
CA TYR A 423 -10.76 13.07 -0.13
C TYR A 423 -9.47 13.81 -0.53
N GLN A 424 -8.75 13.29 -1.52
CA GLN A 424 -7.54 13.89 -2.06
C GLN A 424 -7.83 14.60 -3.39
N GLU A 425 -6.78 15.12 -4.03
CA GLU A 425 -6.88 15.82 -5.32
C GLU A 425 -7.56 14.97 -6.41
N PHE A 426 -7.42 13.65 -6.35
CA PHE A 426 -8.01 12.70 -7.30
C PHE A 426 -8.67 11.54 -6.55
N GLY A 427 -10.01 11.55 -6.51
CA GLY A 427 -10.80 10.44 -6.01
C GLY A 427 -10.81 9.24 -6.96
N GLU A 428 -11.07 8.06 -6.42
CA GLU A 428 -11.16 6.79 -7.15
C GLU A 428 -12.06 6.91 -8.39
N GLU A 429 -13.23 7.52 -8.21
CA GLU A 429 -14.26 7.72 -9.23
C GLU A 429 -13.79 8.57 -10.39
N THR A 430 -12.88 9.51 -10.15
CA THR A 430 -12.34 10.39 -11.19
C THR A 430 -11.39 9.66 -12.14
N VAL A 431 -10.89 8.49 -11.72
CA VAL A 431 -9.94 7.66 -12.49
C VAL A 431 -10.63 6.41 -13.01
N LEU A 432 -11.38 5.70 -12.17
CA LEU A 432 -11.98 4.41 -12.50
C LEU A 432 -13.45 4.52 -12.94
N GLY A 433 -14.05 5.71 -12.86
CA GLY A 433 -15.47 5.92 -13.09
C GLY A 433 -16.35 5.49 -11.91
N VAL A 434 -15.81 4.72 -10.97
CA VAL A 434 -16.49 4.24 -9.76
C VAL A 434 -15.58 4.34 -8.54
N ALA A 435 -16.17 4.37 -7.35
CA ALA A 435 -15.46 4.42 -6.08
C ALA A 435 -16.12 3.52 -5.02
N HIS A 436 -15.33 3.05 -4.05
CA HIS A 436 -15.80 2.12 -3.02
C HIS A 436 -17.00 2.66 -2.23
N ASP A 437 -18.05 1.87 -2.06
CA ASP A 437 -19.17 2.23 -1.21
C ASP A 437 -19.39 1.17 -0.14
N LEU A 438 -19.54 1.60 1.11
CA LEU A 438 -19.82 0.72 2.25
C LEU A 438 -21.16 -0.02 2.09
N ARG A 439 -22.10 0.53 1.32
CA ARG A 439 -23.31 -0.19 0.91
C ARG A 439 -22.89 -1.39 0.08
N GLY A 440 -23.28 -2.58 0.50
CA GLY A 440 -22.92 -3.82 -0.19
C GLY A 440 -21.64 -4.50 0.34
N PHE A 441 -20.98 -3.92 1.35
CA PHE A 441 -19.91 -4.60 2.07
C PHE A 441 -20.40 -5.96 2.58
N LYS A 442 -19.64 -7.02 2.28
CA LYS A 442 -19.96 -8.43 2.55
C LYS A 442 -21.33 -8.86 2.02
N THR A 443 -21.66 -8.44 0.81
CA THR A 443 -22.81 -8.98 0.08
C THR A 443 -22.35 -9.65 -1.20
N TRP A 444 -23.16 -10.55 -1.76
CA TRP A 444 -22.89 -11.25 -3.02
C TRP A 444 -24.19 -11.32 -3.82
N ALA A 445 -24.15 -10.90 -5.07
CA ALA A 445 -25.27 -10.97 -5.99
C ALA A 445 -24.78 -10.99 -7.44
N PRO A 446 -25.62 -11.40 -8.40
CA PRO A 446 -25.34 -11.20 -9.81
C PRO A 446 -25.51 -9.73 -10.22
N TYR A 447 -25.05 -9.38 -11.42
CA TYR A 447 -25.40 -8.12 -12.08
C TYR A 447 -26.72 -8.24 -12.83
N LYS A 448 -27.44 -7.13 -12.92
CA LYS A 448 -28.59 -6.91 -13.80
C LYS A 448 -28.19 -5.96 -14.93
N VAL A 449 -28.38 -6.38 -16.18
CA VAL A 449 -28.00 -5.63 -17.37
C VAL A 449 -28.84 -4.35 -17.51
N ASN A 450 -28.18 -3.22 -17.77
CA ASN A 450 -28.84 -1.92 -17.97
C ASN A 450 -28.79 -1.45 -19.44
N GLN A 451 -27.67 -1.65 -20.13
CA GLN A 451 -27.41 -1.16 -21.50
C GLN A 451 -27.10 -2.32 -22.47
N ALA A 452 -28.07 -3.21 -22.69
CA ALA A 452 -27.87 -4.43 -23.50
C ALA A 452 -27.46 -4.17 -24.96
N ASP A 453 -27.82 -3.00 -25.53
CA ASP A 453 -27.48 -2.62 -26.90
C ASP A 453 -26.03 -2.09 -27.03
N HIS A 454 -25.31 -1.92 -25.92
CA HIS A 454 -23.92 -1.47 -25.94
C HIS A 454 -22.99 -2.58 -26.46
N TRP A 455 -21.96 -2.21 -27.24
CA TRP A 455 -21.07 -3.17 -27.92
C TRP A 455 -20.39 -4.18 -27.00
N VAL A 456 -20.21 -3.85 -25.73
CA VAL A 456 -19.67 -4.77 -24.71
C VAL A 456 -20.53 -6.03 -24.54
N PHE A 457 -21.82 -5.97 -24.83
CA PHE A 457 -22.76 -7.10 -24.75
C PHE A 457 -22.97 -7.79 -26.10
N GLU A 458 -22.25 -7.43 -27.16
CA GLU A 458 -22.38 -8.05 -28.49
C GLU A 458 -22.19 -9.58 -28.42
N GLY A 459 -23.08 -10.32 -29.09
CA GLY A 459 -23.03 -11.79 -29.13
C GLY A 459 -23.41 -12.50 -27.82
N THR A 460 -23.92 -11.78 -26.81
CA THR A 460 -24.40 -12.39 -25.55
C THR A 460 -25.87 -12.80 -25.59
N ASN A 461 -26.66 -12.24 -26.51
CA ASN A 461 -28.13 -12.34 -26.57
C ASN A 461 -28.86 -11.83 -25.31
N LEU A 462 -28.18 -11.06 -24.47
CA LEU A 462 -28.75 -10.47 -23.26
C LEU A 462 -29.69 -9.32 -23.61
N LYS A 463 -30.70 -9.13 -22.77
CA LYS A 463 -31.64 -8.00 -22.79
C LYS A 463 -31.51 -7.18 -21.53
N LYS A 464 -31.98 -5.93 -21.58
CA LYS A 464 -32.08 -5.09 -20.38
C LYS A 464 -32.90 -5.82 -19.32
N GLY A 465 -32.35 -5.91 -18.13
CA GLY A 465 -32.95 -6.60 -16.98
C GLY A 465 -32.54 -8.06 -16.81
N ASP A 466 -31.86 -8.66 -17.79
CA ASP A 466 -31.29 -10.00 -17.64
C ASP A 466 -30.20 -10.01 -16.58
N VAL A 467 -29.98 -11.18 -16.00
CA VAL A 467 -29.06 -11.41 -14.89
C VAL A 467 -27.82 -12.18 -15.38
N ILE A 468 -26.64 -11.77 -14.92
CA ILE A 468 -25.34 -12.39 -15.23
C ILE A 468 -24.47 -12.49 -13.97
N GLY A 469 -23.60 -13.50 -13.91
CA GLY A 469 -22.67 -13.69 -12.80
C GLY A 469 -23.35 -14.19 -11.53
N GLN A 470 -24.30 -15.12 -11.65
CA GLN A 470 -24.91 -15.79 -10.49
C GLN A 470 -23.90 -16.72 -9.81
N GLU A 471 -23.10 -17.40 -10.61
CA GLU A 471 -22.05 -18.32 -10.16
C GLU A 471 -20.67 -17.65 -10.20
N GLY A 472 -19.82 -18.00 -9.26
CA GLY A 472 -18.51 -17.42 -9.05
C GLY A 472 -17.71 -18.23 -8.05
N LEU A 473 -16.40 -18.31 -8.27
CA LEU A 473 -15.48 -19.08 -7.44
C LEU A 473 -15.02 -18.31 -6.19
N ASN A 474 -15.30 -17.01 -6.08
CA ASN A 474 -15.13 -16.22 -4.85
C ASN A 474 -16.45 -16.17 -4.08
N VAL A 475 -16.52 -16.88 -2.96
CA VAL A 475 -17.76 -17.06 -2.20
C VAL A 475 -17.68 -16.49 -0.79
N SER A 476 -18.85 -16.22 -0.21
CA SER A 476 -18.96 -15.83 1.20
C SER A 476 -18.55 -16.96 2.16
N PRO A 477 -18.36 -16.67 3.46
CA PRO A 477 -18.20 -17.71 4.48
C PRO A 477 -19.33 -18.75 4.51
N GLU A 478 -20.53 -18.37 4.11
CA GLU A 478 -21.72 -19.22 4.02
C GLU A 478 -21.85 -19.92 2.64
N GLY A 479 -20.92 -19.67 1.72
CA GLY A 479 -20.92 -20.24 0.37
C GLY A 479 -21.80 -19.48 -0.63
N ILE A 480 -22.24 -18.26 -0.32
CA ILE A 480 -23.02 -17.43 -1.24
C ILE A 480 -22.10 -16.92 -2.35
N SER A 481 -22.57 -17.02 -3.60
CA SER A 481 -21.85 -16.64 -4.81
C SER A 481 -22.50 -15.43 -5.49
N GLY A 482 -21.71 -14.71 -6.28
CA GLY A 482 -22.17 -13.65 -7.16
C GLY A 482 -21.01 -12.78 -7.65
N ALA A 483 -21.07 -12.37 -8.92
CA ALA A 483 -20.03 -11.54 -9.54
C ALA A 483 -19.96 -10.10 -9.00
N SER A 484 -21.04 -9.62 -8.37
CA SER A 484 -21.09 -8.34 -7.66
C SER A 484 -21.09 -8.62 -6.16
N GLY A 485 -19.93 -8.56 -5.53
CA GLY A 485 -19.85 -8.79 -4.11
C GLY A 485 -18.51 -8.57 -3.44
N TRP A 486 -18.53 -8.95 -2.16
CA TRP A 486 -17.53 -8.70 -1.13
C TRP A 486 -17.38 -7.22 -0.78
N GLU A 487 -16.89 -6.43 -1.73
CA GLU A 487 -16.82 -4.98 -1.67
C GLU A 487 -17.12 -4.47 -3.07
N THR A 488 -17.86 -3.37 -3.13
CA THR A 488 -18.50 -2.94 -4.37
C THR A 488 -18.31 -1.45 -4.58
N ASP A 489 -17.90 -1.09 -5.79
CA ASP A 489 -17.66 0.28 -6.21
C ASP A 489 -18.87 0.77 -7.01
N LYS A 490 -19.22 2.04 -6.86
CA LYS A 490 -20.42 2.66 -7.43
C LYS A 490 -20.08 3.97 -8.12
N LEU A 491 -20.97 4.44 -9.00
CA LEU A 491 -20.91 5.78 -9.56
C LEU A 491 -20.99 6.85 -8.47
N TYR A 492 -20.22 7.92 -8.64
CA TYR A 492 -20.24 9.10 -7.79
C TYR A 492 -20.48 10.38 -8.63
N PRO A 493 -20.88 11.50 -8.01
CA PRO A 493 -21.12 12.75 -8.74
C PRO A 493 -19.91 13.26 -9.54
N ASP A 494 -18.69 12.97 -9.07
CA ASP A 494 -17.44 13.38 -9.69
C ASP A 494 -16.86 12.35 -10.68
N SER A 495 -17.57 11.24 -10.93
CA SER A 495 -17.26 10.33 -12.04
C SER A 495 -17.29 11.09 -13.39
N PRO A 496 -16.47 10.71 -14.39
CA PRO A 496 -16.49 11.34 -15.70
C PRO A 496 -17.90 11.41 -16.30
N ARG A 497 -18.31 12.58 -16.80
CA ARG A 497 -19.71 12.85 -17.21
C ARG A 497 -20.24 11.93 -18.30
N ASN A 498 -19.35 11.37 -19.12
CA ASN A 498 -19.68 10.42 -20.18
C ASN A 498 -19.62 8.95 -19.73
N THR A 499 -19.54 8.68 -18.42
CA THR A 499 -19.56 7.32 -17.89
C THR A 499 -20.92 6.65 -18.13
N VAL A 500 -20.90 5.48 -18.75
CA VAL A 500 -22.09 4.68 -19.06
C VAL A 500 -22.24 3.57 -18.03
N LEU A 501 -23.38 3.52 -17.34
CA LEU A 501 -23.75 2.40 -16.46
C LEU A 501 -24.25 1.21 -17.31
N LEU A 502 -23.42 0.20 -17.48
CA LEU A 502 -23.67 -0.96 -18.33
C LEU A 502 -24.53 -2.01 -17.64
N ALA A 503 -24.22 -2.31 -16.38
CA ALA A 503 -24.96 -3.24 -15.54
C ALA A 503 -24.79 -2.86 -14.06
N LYS A 504 -25.71 -3.29 -13.20
CA LYS A 504 -25.68 -3.01 -11.78
C LYS A 504 -25.92 -4.25 -10.94
N GLY A 505 -25.12 -4.45 -9.89
CA GLY A 505 -25.28 -5.54 -8.93
C GLY A 505 -26.66 -5.54 -8.28
N ALA A 506 -27.25 -6.73 -8.14
CA ALA A 506 -28.55 -6.92 -7.52
C ALA A 506 -28.49 -7.06 -5.98
N ASN A 507 -27.40 -6.59 -5.36
CA ASN A 507 -27.19 -6.66 -3.93
C ASN A 507 -28.24 -5.82 -3.18
N ALA A 508 -28.61 -6.28 -1.98
CA ALA A 508 -29.59 -5.58 -1.15
C ALA A 508 -29.16 -4.14 -0.80
N GLY A 509 -30.14 -3.26 -0.59
CA GLY A 509 -29.90 -1.89 -0.11
C GLY A 509 -29.18 -0.97 -1.10
N ASP A 510 -29.38 -1.19 -2.41
CA ASP A 510 -28.61 -0.50 -3.47
C ASP A 510 -27.09 -0.70 -3.31
N GLY A 511 -26.70 -1.83 -2.72
CA GLY A 511 -25.32 -2.18 -2.42
C GLY A 511 -24.55 -2.74 -3.62
N GLY A 512 -25.17 -2.87 -4.79
CA GLY A 512 -24.52 -3.52 -5.94
C GLY A 512 -23.36 -2.75 -6.53
N ALA A 513 -22.40 -3.46 -7.12
CA ALA A 513 -21.35 -2.86 -7.93
C ALA A 513 -21.94 -2.26 -9.22
N ASP A 514 -21.44 -1.09 -9.61
CA ASP A 514 -21.78 -0.48 -10.89
C ASP A 514 -20.72 -0.89 -11.93
N MET A 515 -21.12 -1.67 -12.94
CA MET A 515 -20.28 -1.97 -14.09
C MET A 515 -20.37 -0.81 -15.08
N VAL A 516 -19.24 -0.14 -15.33
CA VAL A 516 -19.21 1.10 -16.10
C VAL A 516 -18.14 1.09 -17.18
N ILE A 517 -18.31 1.98 -18.17
CA ILE A 517 -17.27 2.34 -19.12
C ILE A 517 -17.30 3.84 -19.39
N TYR A 518 -16.13 4.46 -19.56
CA TYR A 518 -16.00 5.83 -20.06
C TYR A 518 -14.81 5.97 -21.01
N GLU A 519 -14.82 7.04 -21.80
CA GLU A 519 -13.71 7.41 -22.69
C GLU A 519 -13.11 8.75 -22.25
N ASP A 520 -11.78 8.81 -22.14
CA ASP A 520 -11.06 10.05 -21.86
C ASP A 520 -10.91 10.87 -23.16
N PRO A 521 -11.01 12.22 -23.11
CA PRO A 521 -10.80 13.06 -24.29
C PRO A 521 -9.44 12.88 -24.98
N GLY A 522 -8.42 12.41 -24.27
CA GLY A 522 -7.12 12.02 -24.81
C GLY A 522 -7.10 10.70 -25.59
N GLY A 523 -8.27 10.07 -25.78
CA GLY A 523 -8.43 8.81 -26.51
C GLY A 523 -8.29 7.57 -25.63
N GLY A 524 -8.08 7.72 -24.32
CA GLY A 524 -8.07 6.60 -23.37
C GLY A 524 -9.47 6.06 -23.10
N SER A 525 -9.57 4.89 -22.49
CA SER A 525 -10.86 4.37 -22.02
C SER A 525 -10.68 3.56 -20.75
N VAL A 526 -11.69 3.56 -19.90
CA VAL A 526 -11.69 2.77 -18.67
C VAL A 526 -12.98 1.99 -18.57
N PHE A 527 -12.86 0.68 -18.37
CA PHE A 527 -13.97 -0.20 -18.03
C PHE A 527 -13.73 -0.72 -16.61
N SER A 528 -14.73 -0.59 -15.74
CA SER A 528 -14.66 -1.00 -14.34
C SER A 528 -15.85 -1.89 -13.99
N VAL A 529 -15.58 -3.03 -13.37
CA VAL A 529 -16.63 -3.93 -12.85
C VAL A 529 -17.06 -3.55 -11.45
N GLY A 530 -16.18 -2.92 -10.68
CA GLY A 530 -16.44 -2.42 -9.33
C GLY A 530 -16.70 -3.52 -8.31
N SER A 531 -16.11 -4.71 -8.45
CA SER A 531 -16.34 -5.81 -7.52
C SER A 531 -15.14 -6.73 -7.36
N ILE A 532 -14.87 -7.12 -6.11
CA ILE A 532 -13.82 -8.09 -5.77
C ILE A 532 -14.12 -9.48 -6.35
N THR A 533 -15.39 -9.91 -6.34
CA THR A 533 -15.74 -11.30 -6.68
C THR A 533 -15.90 -11.55 -8.17
N PHE A 534 -15.86 -10.51 -8.99
CA PHE A 534 -16.04 -10.59 -10.45
C PHE A 534 -15.08 -11.59 -11.11
N GLY A 535 -13.81 -11.58 -10.69
CA GLY A 535 -12.77 -12.46 -11.23
C GLY A 535 -13.13 -13.94 -11.12
N GLY A 536 -13.79 -14.35 -10.04
CA GLY A 536 -14.24 -15.73 -9.83
C GLY A 536 -15.35 -16.18 -10.77
N SER A 537 -16.11 -15.26 -11.35
CA SER A 537 -17.17 -15.57 -12.32
C SER A 537 -16.66 -15.72 -13.75
N LEU A 538 -15.49 -15.16 -14.08
CA LEU A 538 -14.89 -15.24 -15.42
C LEU A 538 -14.70 -16.69 -15.91
N LEU A 539 -14.43 -17.61 -14.98
CA LEU A 539 -14.15 -19.01 -15.29
C LEU A 539 -15.41 -19.88 -15.42
N VAL A 540 -16.55 -19.44 -14.88
CA VAL A 540 -17.77 -20.27 -14.74
C VAL A 540 -19.01 -19.68 -15.40
N ASP A 541 -19.00 -18.41 -15.77
CA ASP A 541 -20.10 -17.76 -16.49
C ASP A 541 -19.63 -17.29 -17.88
N ASP A 542 -20.12 -17.98 -18.92
CA ASP A 542 -19.76 -17.69 -20.32
C ASP A 542 -20.19 -16.30 -20.78
N ARG A 543 -21.24 -15.72 -20.20
CA ARG A 543 -21.72 -14.38 -20.55
C ARG A 543 -20.80 -13.33 -19.95
N ILE A 544 -20.42 -13.49 -18.68
CA ILE A 544 -19.39 -12.65 -18.03
C ILE A 544 -18.07 -12.73 -18.81
N SER A 545 -17.62 -13.94 -19.13
CA SER A 545 -16.44 -14.15 -19.98
C SER A 545 -16.55 -13.43 -21.33
N ARG A 546 -17.69 -13.58 -22.03
CA ARG A 546 -17.94 -12.93 -23.32
C ARG A 546 -17.87 -11.41 -23.23
N ILE A 547 -18.51 -10.81 -22.21
CA ILE A 547 -18.51 -9.36 -22.00
C ILE A 547 -17.08 -8.86 -21.79
N THR A 548 -16.32 -9.50 -20.88
CA THR A 548 -14.92 -9.11 -20.63
C THR A 548 -14.04 -9.30 -21.88
N LYS A 549 -14.26 -10.39 -22.64
CA LYS A 549 -13.56 -10.63 -23.92
C LYS A 549 -13.90 -9.56 -24.97
N ASN A 550 -15.15 -9.14 -25.06
CA ASN A 550 -15.55 -8.06 -25.95
C ASN A 550 -14.79 -6.78 -25.60
N VAL A 551 -14.76 -6.39 -24.32
CA VAL A 551 -14.02 -5.21 -23.85
C VAL A 551 -12.55 -5.29 -24.21
N MET A 552 -11.89 -6.42 -23.90
CA MET A 552 -10.49 -6.67 -24.26
C MET A 552 -10.25 -6.49 -25.76
N ASN A 553 -11.06 -7.13 -26.61
CA ASN A 553 -10.94 -7.03 -28.05
C ASN A 553 -11.27 -5.62 -28.59
N GLY A 554 -12.14 -4.87 -27.91
CA GLY A 554 -12.43 -3.48 -28.23
C GLY A 554 -11.26 -2.57 -27.90
N PHE A 555 -10.57 -2.81 -26.79
CA PHE A 555 -9.40 -2.04 -26.36
C PHE A 555 -8.11 -2.36 -27.14
N LEU A 556 -8.01 -3.55 -27.74
CA LEU A 556 -6.86 -3.94 -28.57
C LEU A 556 -6.91 -3.43 -30.01
N ARG A 557 -8.12 -3.17 -30.53
CA ARG A 557 -8.34 -2.52 -31.83
C ARG A 557 -7.83 -1.08 -31.76
#